data_AF-A0A2K6A977-F1
#
_entry.id   AF-A0A2K6A977-F1
#
_cell.length_a   1.000
_cell.length_b   1.000
_cell.length_c   1.000
_cell.angle_alpha   90.00
_cell.angle_beta   90.00
_cell.angle_gamma   90.00
#
_symmetry.space_group_name_H-M   'P 1'
#
loop_
_entity.id
_entity.type
_entity.pdbx_description
1 polymer ?
#
loop_
_entity_poly.entity_id
_entity_poly.type
_entity_poly.pdbx_seq_one_letter_code
_entity_poly.pdbx_strand_id
1 'polypeptide(L)'
;MRLLVCLLLLTLALCCYRANAVVCQAVGSEIAGFLLAGKPVFKFQLAKFKAPLEAVAAKMEVKKCVDLMAYEKRVLITKTL
;
A
#
# COMPACT_ATOMS: atom_id res chain seq x y z
N MET A 1 28.11 22.95 -21.52
CA MET A 1 26.91 22.19 -21.93
C MET A 1 27.02 20.70 -21.59
N ARG A 2 28.02 19.94 -22.10
CA ARG A 2 28.19 18.50 -21.78
C ARG A 2 28.34 18.15 -20.30
N LEU A 3 29.15 18.91 -19.54
CA LEU A 3 29.37 18.66 -18.10
C LEU A 3 28.11 18.79 -17.26
N LEU A 4 27.24 19.75 -17.59
CA LEU A 4 25.98 19.98 -16.89
C LEU A 4 25.01 18.81 -17.06
N VAL A 5 24.98 18.24 -18.27
CA VAL A 5 24.18 17.05 -18.59
C VAL A 5 24.69 15.83 -17.82
N CYS A 6 26.01 15.61 -17.75
CA CYS A 6 26.59 14.51 -16.97
C CYS A 6 26.31 14.66 -15.47
N LEU A 7 26.41 15.88 -14.93
CA LEU A 7 26.06 16.18 -13.53
C LEU A 7 24.58 15.91 -13.24
N LEU A 8 23.67 16.32 -14.13
CA LEU A 8 22.24 16.05 -14.00
C LEU A 8 21.91 14.56 -14.05
N LEU A 9 22.59 13.78 -14.92
CA LEU A 9 22.38 12.35 -15.01
C LEU A 9 22.91 11.61 -13.78
N LEU A 10 24.04 12.05 -13.23
CA LEU A 10 24.60 11.50 -11.98
C LEU A 10 23.73 11.82 -10.78
N THR A 11 23.18 13.04 -10.67
CA THR A 11 22.25 13.38 -9.58
C THR A 11 20.94 12.64 -9.73
N LEU A 12 20.37 12.52 -10.93
CA LEU A 12 19.17 11.71 -11.15
C LEU A 12 19.42 10.24 -10.81
N ALA A 13 20.55 9.67 -11.23
CA ALA A 13 20.95 8.32 -10.86
C ALA A 13 21.07 8.20 -9.34
N LEU A 14 21.79 9.08 -8.64
CA LEU A 14 21.97 9.01 -7.19
C LEU A 14 20.68 9.27 -6.40
N CYS A 15 19.82 10.18 -6.85
CA CYS A 15 18.52 10.49 -6.26
C CYS A 15 17.49 9.37 -6.50
N CYS A 16 17.58 8.66 -7.63
CA CYS A 16 16.65 7.57 -7.99
C CYS A 16 17.21 6.17 -7.67
N TYR A 17 18.50 6.02 -7.35
CA TYR A 17 19.16 4.74 -7.05
C TYR A 17 18.78 4.18 -5.68
N ARG A 18 18.39 5.04 -4.74
CA ARG A 18 17.84 4.61 -3.46
C ARG A 18 16.33 4.51 -3.55
N ALA A 19 15.84 3.31 -3.85
CA ALA A 19 14.50 2.89 -3.43
C ALA A 19 14.46 2.65 -1.90
N ASN A 20 14.93 3.63 -1.12
CA ASN A 20 14.83 3.62 0.35
C ASN A 20 13.46 4.16 0.81
N ALA A 21 12.46 4.11 -0.07
CA ALA A 21 11.13 4.61 0.23
C ALA A 21 10.50 3.67 1.26
N VAL A 22 10.51 4.10 2.51
CA VAL A 22 9.73 3.47 3.58
C VAL A 22 8.26 3.54 3.16
N VAL A 23 7.56 2.40 3.24
CA VAL A 23 6.14 2.34 2.94
C VAL A 23 5.40 3.39 3.78
N CYS A 24 4.56 4.19 3.14
CA CYS A 24 3.73 5.15 3.86
C CYS A 24 2.95 4.43 4.95
N GLN A 25 3.06 4.89 6.20
CA GLN A 25 2.43 4.24 7.35
C GLN A 25 0.92 4.04 7.14
N ALA A 26 0.25 4.98 6.47
CA ALA A 26 -1.17 4.88 6.15
C ALA A 26 -1.46 3.72 5.18
N VAL A 27 -0.61 3.54 4.16
CA VAL A 27 -0.71 2.43 3.19
C VAL A 27 -0.40 1.10 3.88
N GLY A 28 0.68 1.02 4.67
CA GLY A 28 1.00 -0.19 5.44
C GLY A 28 -0.13 -0.61 6.38
N SER A 29 -0.72 0.37 7.10
CA SER A 29 -1.86 0.11 7.99
C SER A 29 -3.11 -0.33 7.23
N GLU A 30 -3.37 0.24 6.05
CA GLU A 30 -4.49 -0.14 5.19
C GLU A 30 -4.33 -1.58 4.71
N ILE A 31 -3.16 -1.96 4.21
CA ILE A 31 -2.92 -3.33 3.71
C ILE A 31 -3.02 -4.34 4.86
N ALA A 32 -2.43 -4.05 6.02
CA ALA A 32 -2.55 -4.92 7.19
C ALA A 32 -4.02 -5.07 7.63
N GLY A 33 -4.77 -3.97 7.67
CA GLY A 33 -6.20 -3.98 7.98
C GLY A 33 -7.03 -4.74 6.94
N PHE A 34 -6.70 -4.61 5.66
CA PHE A 34 -7.37 -5.30 4.56
C PHE A 34 -7.23 -6.82 4.70
N LEU A 35 -6.03 -7.30 5.00
CA LEU A 35 -5.71 -8.72 5.17
C LEU A 35 -6.28 -9.28 6.49
N LEU A 36 -6.11 -8.58 7.61
CA LEU A 36 -6.29 -9.16 8.94
C LEU A 36 -7.54 -8.68 9.68
N ALA A 37 -8.01 -7.46 9.45
CA ALA A 37 -9.15 -6.92 10.18
C ALA A 37 -10.48 -7.44 9.64
N GLY A 38 -11.52 -7.47 10.48
CA GLY A 38 -12.88 -7.75 10.04
C GLY A 38 -13.46 -6.62 9.17
N LYS A 39 -14.49 -6.92 8.35
CA LYS A 39 -15.14 -5.95 7.45
C LYS A 39 -15.57 -4.63 8.12
N PRO A 40 -16.21 -4.62 9.31
CA PRO A 40 -16.61 -3.36 9.94
C PRO A 40 -15.41 -2.49 10.32
N VAL A 41 -14.38 -3.11 10.90
CA VAL A 41 -13.13 -2.43 11.32
C VAL A 41 -12.40 -1.88 10.10
N PHE A 42 -12.27 -2.67 9.05
CA PHE A 42 -11.63 -2.22 7.82
C PHE A 42 -12.41 -1.10 7.12
N LYS A 43 -13.74 -1.18 7.08
CA LYS A 43 -14.57 -0.09 6.53
C LYS A 43 -14.41 1.21 7.33
N PHE A 44 -14.29 1.12 8.66
CA PHE A 44 -13.98 2.28 9.50
C PHE A 44 -12.59 2.85 9.22
N GLN A 45 -11.59 2.00 8.98
CA GLN A 45 -10.25 2.45 8.57
C GLN A 45 -10.29 3.18 7.22
N LEU A 46 -11.06 2.70 6.24
CA LEU A 46 -11.20 3.34 4.92
C LEU A 46 -11.80 4.75 4.99
N ALA A 47 -12.64 5.05 5.99
CA ALA A 47 -13.26 6.36 6.15
C ALA A 47 -12.24 7.50 6.32
N LYS A 48 -11.02 7.19 6.82
CA LYS A 48 -9.93 8.16 6.99
C LYS A 48 -9.46 8.77 5.66
N PHE A 49 -9.60 8.04 4.56
CA PHE A 49 -9.13 8.48 3.24
C PHE A 49 -10.13 9.34 2.48
N LYS A 50 -11.38 9.49 3.00
CA LYS A 50 -12.46 10.24 2.33
C LYS A 50 -12.65 9.87 0.86
N ALA A 51 -12.45 8.58 0.54
CA ALA A 51 -12.54 8.07 -0.81
C ALA A 51 -13.99 8.09 -1.33
N PRO A 52 -14.22 8.18 -2.66
CA PRO A 52 -15.53 8.02 -3.24
C PRO A 52 -16.20 6.72 -2.80
N LEU A 53 -17.53 6.75 -2.64
CA LEU A 53 -18.29 5.57 -2.19
C LEU A 53 -18.08 4.36 -3.10
N GLU A 54 -17.93 4.59 -4.41
CA GLU A 54 -17.63 3.54 -5.40
C GLU A 54 -16.30 2.85 -5.11
N ALA A 55 -15.24 3.59 -4.81
CA ALA A 55 -13.93 3.03 -4.49
C ALA A 55 -13.95 2.21 -3.20
N VAL A 56 -14.69 2.69 -2.19
CA VAL A 56 -14.91 1.95 -0.93
C VAL A 56 -15.68 0.65 -1.21
N ALA A 57 -16.74 0.71 -2.01
CA ALA A 57 -17.53 -0.47 -2.37
C ALA A 57 -16.70 -1.52 -3.12
N ALA A 58 -15.91 -1.08 -4.13
CA ALA A 58 -15.01 -1.95 -4.87
C ALA A 58 -13.98 -2.62 -3.95
N LYS A 59 -13.32 -1.85 -3.07
CA LYS A 59 -12.35 -2.41 -2.11
C LYS A 59 -13.00 -3.40 -1.15
N MET A 60 -14.21 -3.11 -0.68
CA MET A 60 -14.97 -4.01 0.20
C MET A 60 -15.41 -5.29 -0.52
N GLU A 61 -15.63 -5.25 -1.84
CA GLU A 61 -15.91 -6.44 -2.65
C GLU A 61 -14.70 -7.36 -2.69
N VAL A 62 -13.50 -6.82 -2.99
CA VAL A 62 -12.26 -7.61 -2.99
C VAL A 62 -11.98 -8.20 -1.60
N LYS A 63 -12.29 -7.45 -0.54
CA LYS A 63 -12.16 -7.95 0.83
C LYS A 63 -12.97 -9.22 1.07
N LYS A 64 -14.15 -9.38 0.45
CA LYS A 64 -14.93 -10.62 0.58
C LYS A 64 -14.13 -11.84 0.11
N CYS A 65 -13.41 -11.70 -1.01
CA CYS A 65 -12.56 -12.77 -1.53
C CYS A 65 -11.37 -13.05 -0.62
N VAL A 66 -10.72 -12.00 -0.10
CA VAL A 66 -9.59 -12.14 0.83
C VAL A 66 -10.03 -12.82 2.12
N ASP A 67 -11.20 -12.48 2.65
CA ASP A 67 -11.72 -13.07 3.89
C ASP A 67 -12.03 -14.59 3.76
N LEU A 68 -12.18 -15.12 2.54
CA LEU A 68 -12.30 -16.57 2.29
C LEU A 68 -10.96 -17.32 2.41
N MET A 69 -9.83 -16.60 2.40
CA MET A 69 -8.53 -17.21 2.58
C MET A 69 -8.33 -17.65 4.04
N ALA A 70 -7.70 -18.82 4.21
CA ALA A 70 -7.24 -19.29 5.51
C ALA A 70 -6.43 -18.20 6.23
N TYR A 71 -6.71 -18.01 7.51
CA TYR A 71 -6.15 -16.90 8.29
C TYR A 71 -4.62 -16.95 8.31
N GLU A 72 -4.04 -18.13 8.41
CA GLU A 72 -2.59 -18.37 8.42
C GLU A 72 -1.93 -17.90 7.13
N LYS A 73 -2.59 -18.08 5.98
CA LYS A 73 -2.10 -17.59 4.68
C LYS A 73 -2.09 -16.08 4.64
N ARG A 74 -3.13 -15.43 5.19
CA ARG A 74 -3.20 -13.96 5.27
C ARG A 74 -2.10 -13.39 6.16
N VAL A 75 -1.86 -14.02 7.31
CA VAL A 75 -0.75 -13.68 8.22
C VAL A 75 0.61 -13.85 7.53
N LEU A 76 0.80 -14.92 6.76
CA LEU A 76 2.04 -15.13 6.02
C LEU A 76 2.29 -14.03 4.98
N ILE A 77 1.26 -13.62 4.25
CA ILE A 77 1.34 -12.51 3.29
C ILE A 77 1.68 -11.20 4.01
N THR A 78 1.05 -10.91 5.14
CA THR A 78 1.33 -9.69 5.93
C THR A 78 2.80 -9.59 6.36
N LYS A 79 3.48 -10.71 6.63
CA LYS A 79 4.90 -10.72 7.00
C LYS A 79 5.87 -10.38 5.86
N THR A 80 5.39 -10.38 4.61
CA THR A 80 6.21 -10.09 3.41
C THR A 80 6.10 -8.63 2.94
N LEU A 81 5.27 -7.84 3.62
CA LEU A 81 4.99 -6.43 3.35
C LEU A 81 5.79 -5.53 4.30
#